data_AF-A0A4Y7TJE4-F1
#
_entry.id   AF-A0A4Y7TJE4-F1
#
_cell.length_a   1.000
_cell.length_b   1.000
_cell.length_c   1.000
_cell.angle_alpha   90.00
_cell.angle_beta   90.00
_cell.angle_gamma   90.00
#
_symmetry.space_group_name_H-M   'P 1'
#
loop_
_entity.id
_entity.type
_entity.pdbx_description
1 polymer ?
#
loop_
_entity_poly.entity_id
_entity_poly.type
_entity_poly.pdbx_seq_one_letter_code
_entity_poly.pdbx_strand_id
1 'polypeptide(L)'
;MLANVVALAPLALLVPLASAVPQAPGPSALPQCTYVCPTLDKAGWQAVPFMDPSPTEIFCSYPTVANENPLDFYCIYSKIDAHLVFDHNVGLCEDYATCTFPGAPKSLSDVASDIRPSVMKTRMALAKGKKRAPTKTI
;
A
#
# COMPACT_ATOMS: atom_id res chain seq x y z
N MET A 1 -70.43 -17.90 24.96
CA MET A 1 -70.78 -17.91 23.53
C MET A 1 -70.06 -16.76 22.85
N LEU A 2 -69.66 -16.96 21.59
CA LEU A 2 -69.02 -16.05 20.61
C LEU A 2 -67.53 -16.35 20.34
N ALA A 3 -67.37 -17.24 19.36
CA ALA A 3 -66.14 -17.52 18.62
C ALA A 3 -65.78 -16.32 17.74
N ASN A 4 -64.49 -16.05 17.55
CA ASN A 4 -64.03 -15.16 16.48
C ASN A 4 -62.92 -15.83 15.66
N VAL A 5 -63.40 -16.38 14.55
CA VAL A 5 -62.84 -16.65 13.23
C VAL A 5 -61.34 -16.45 13.05
N VAL A 6 -60.67 -17.58 12.78
CA VAL A 6 -59.34 -17.71 12.17
C VAL A 6 -59.38 -17.20 10.73
N ALA A 7 -58.54 -16.24 10.38
CA ALA A 7 -58.26 -15.86 8.99
C ALA A 7 -56.82 -16.27 8.64
N LEU A 8 -56.69 -17.40 7.94
CA LEU A 8 -55.45 -17.85 7.31
C LEU A 8 -55.31 -17.12 5.96
N ALA A 9 -54.30 -16.27 5.82
CA ALA A 9 -53.92 -15.67 4.54
C ALA A 9 -52.87 -16.56 3.85
N PRO A 10 -53.03 -16.92 2.55
CA PRO A 10 -52.03 -17.71 1.84
C PRO A 10 -50.82 -16.86 1.40
N LEU A 11 -49.63 -17.38 1.70
CA LEU A 11 -48.32 -16.93 1.21
C LEU A 11 -48.27 -17.06 -0.33
N ALA A 12 -48.22 -15.95 -1.05
CA ALA A 12 -47.86 -15.93 -2.47
C ALA A 12 -46.35 -15.69 -2.61
N LEU A 13 -45.59 -16.77 -2.85
CA LEU A 13 -44.17 -16.72 -3.20
C LEU A 13 -44.03 -16.22 -4.64
N LEU A 14 -43.57 -14.97 -4.83
CA LEU A 14 -43.12 -14.46 -6.11
C LEU A 14 -41.61 -14.74 -6.24
N VAL A 15 -41.23 -15.64 -7.15
CA VAL A 15 -39.83 -15.89 -7.52
C VAL A 15 -39.44 -14.91 -8.63
N PRO A 16 -38.49 -13.98 -8.42
CA PRO A 16 -37.99 -13.16 -9.52
C PRO A 16 -37.01 -13.97 -10.38
N LEU A 17 -37.26 -14.00 -11.69
CA LEU A 17 -36.25 -14.41 -12.67
C LEU A 17 -35.15 -13.36 -12.70
N ALA A 18 -33.99 -13.67 -12.12
CA ALA A 18 -32.80 -12.84 -12.23
C ALA A 18 -32.18 -13.01 -13.63
N SER A 19 -32.27 -11.98 -14.46
CA SER A 19 -31.49 -11.89 -15.71
C SER A 19 -30.03 -11.64 -15.35
N ALA A 20 -29.15 -12.61 -15.67
CA ALA A 20 -27.71 -12.45 -15.53
C ALA A 20 -27.20 -11.46 -16.60
N VAL A 21 -27.04 -10.20 -16.21
CA VAL A 21 -26.31 -9.21 -17.01
C VAL A 21 -24.82 -9.56 -16.93
N PRO A 22 -24.10 -9.73 -18.06
CA PRO A 22 -22.65 -9.91 -18.02
C PRO A 22 -22.00 -8.68 -17.37
N GLN A 23 -21.33 -8.89 -16.24
CA GLN A 23 -20.51 -7.87 -15.57
C GLN A 23 -19.43 -7.40 -16.54
N ALA A 24 -19.42 -6.11 -16.85
CA ALA A 24 -18.28 -5.47 -17.48
C ALA A 24 -17.02 -5.70 -16.61
N PRO A 25 -15.82 -5.79 -17.21
CA PRO A 25 -14.58 -5.83 -16.46
C PRO A 25 -14.54 -4.67 -15.46
N GLY A 26 -14.39 -4.99 -14.17
CA GLY A 26 -14.36 -3.98 -13.10
C GLY A 26 -13.26 -2.94 -13.31
N PRO A 27 -13.35 -1.77 -12.65
CA PRO A 27 -12.35 -0.71 -12.78
C PRO A 27 -10.96 -1.27 -12.44
N SER A 28 -9.99 -0.99 -13.32
CA SER A 28 -8.58 -1.30 -13.09
C SER A 28 -8.17 -0.75 -11.73
N ALA A 29 -7.83 -1.63 -10.79
CA ALA A 29 -7.46 -1.23 -9.44
C ALA A 29 -6.12 -0.49 -9.51
N LEU A 30 -6.19 0.84 -9.60
CA LEU A 30 -5.03 1.69 -9.36
C LEU A 30 -4.46 1.29 -7.99
N PRO A 31 -3.13 1.19 -7.86
CA PRO A 31 -2.52 0.87 -6.58
C PRO A 31 -2.98 1.91 -5.56
N GLN A 32 -3.74 1.47 -4.57
CA GLN A 32 -4.17 2.33 -3.47
C GLN A 32 -2.96 2.55 -2.58
N CYS A 33 -2.61 3.80 -2.31
CA CYS A 33 -1.62 4.06 -1.29
C CYS A 33 -2.25 4.09 0.09
N THR A 34 -1.45 3.65 1.06
CA THR A 34 -1.74 3.76 2.47
C THR A 34 -0.93 4.93 3.02
N TYR A 35 -1.61 5.88 3.64
CA TYR A 35 -0.93 6.97 4.33
C TYR A 35 -0.32 6.48 5.65
N VAL A 36 0.91 6.91 5.90
CA VAL A 36 1.70 6.60 7.09
C VAL A 36 2.37 7.88 7.59
N CYS A 37 2.90 7.83 8.81
CA CYS A 37 3.64 8.97 9.37
C CYS A 37 4.80 9.38 8.47
N PRO A 38 5.02 10.70 8.28
CA PRO A 38 6.29 11.21 7.78
C PRO A 38 7.44 10.66 8.61
N THR A 39 8.49 10.20 7.95
CA THR A 39 9.65 9.59 8.62
C THR A 39 10.29 10.56 9.62
N LEU A 40 10.33 11.84 9.27
CA LEU A 40 10.87 12.92 10.09
C LEU A 40 9.82 14.02 10.23
N ASP A 41 9.87 14.77 11.33
CA ASP A 41 9.23 16.08 11.44
C ASP A 41 10.11 17.19 10.82
N LYS A 42 9.64 18.44 10.83
CA LYS A 42 10.37 19.60 10.30
C LYS A 42 11.67 19.90 11.05
N ALA A 43 11.83 19.39 12.28
CA ALA A 43 13.06 19.51 13.06
C ALA A 43 14.03 18.33 12.85
N GLY A 44 13.63 17.29 12.12
CA GLY A 44 14.43 16.12 11.83
C GLY A 44 14.34 15.01 12.88
N TRP A 45 13.34 15.05 13.78
CA TRP A 45 13.08 13.97 14.73
C TRP A 45 12.35 12.82 14.06
N GLN A 46 12.72 11.59 14.40
CA GLN A 46 12.19 10.40 13.74
C GLN A 46 10.85 9.96 14.33
N ALA A 47 9.89 9.68 13.46
CA ALA A 47 8.63 9.07 13.88
C ALA A 47 8.88 7.71 14.52
N VAL A 48 8.26 7.48 15.67
CA VAL A 48 8.25 6.15 16.30
C VAL A 48 6.94 5.42 16.01
N PRO A 49 6.97 4.10 15.81
CA PRO A 49 5.74 3.33 15.62
C PRO A 49 4.90 3.41 16.89
N PHE A 50 3.66 3.85 16.72
CA PHE A 50 2.65 3.85 17.77
C PHE A 50 1.43 3.08 17.26
N MET A 51 0.78 2.33 18.15
CA MET A 51 -0.49 1.69 17.78
C MET A 51 -1.57 2.75 17.70
N ASP A 52 -1.95 3.09 16.49
CA ASP A 52 -3.03 4.03 16.22
C ASP A 52 -4.39 3.32 16.32
N PRO A 53 -5.23 3.67 17.32
CA PRO A 53 -6.55 3.08 17.48
C PRO A 53 -7.61 3.72 16.57
N SER A 54 -7.31 4.83 15.89
CA SER A 54 -8.28 5.62 15.14
C SER A 54 -8.56 5.00 13.76
N PRO A 55 -9.84 4.87 13.36
CA PRO A 55 -10.17 4.43 12.00
C PRO A 55 -9.97 5.54 10.95
N THR A 56 -9.91 6.81 11.37
CA THR A 56 -9.97 7.97 10.47
C THR A 56 -8.75 8.89 10.54
N GLU A 57 -7.93 8.75 11.56
CA GLU A 57 -6.78 9.62 11.80
C GLU A 57 -5.50 8.80 11.86
N ILE A 58 -4.35 9.44 11.64
CA ILE A 58 -3.01 8.88 11.74
C ILE A 58 -2.31 9.59 12.89
N PHE A 59 -1.97 8.85 13.94
CA PHE A 59 -1.20 9.38 15.07
C PHE A 59 0.30 9.20 14.85
N CYS A 60 1.06 10.29 14.85
CA CYS A 60 2.50 10.29 14.60
C CYS A 60 3.27 10.96 15.74
N SER A 61 4.00 10.17 16.51
CA SER A 61 4.83 10.66 17.62
C SER A 61 6.27 10.88 17.19
N TYR A 62 6.85 12.02 17.59
CA TYR A 62 8.20 12.46 17.25
C TYR A 62 9.01 12.77 18.52
N PRO A 63 9.39 11.74 19.28
CA PRO A 63 10.10 11.95 20.53
C PRO A 63 11.50 12.52 20.29
N THR A 64 11.88 13.49 21.11
CA THR A 64 13.19 14.16 21.05
C THR A 64 14.25 13.43 21.86
N VAL A 65 13.81 12.60 22.81
CA VAL A 65 14.66 11.76 23.66
C VAL A 65 14.11 10.34 23.79
N ALA A 66 14.98 9.40 24.14
CA ALA A 66 14.55 8.03 24.41
C ALA A 66 13.55 7.99 25.59
N ASN A 67 12.51 7.15 25.46
CA ASN A 67 11.48 6.94 26.48
C ASN A 67 10.63 8.18 26.83
N GLU A 68 10.63 9.23 25.99
CA GLU A 68 9.65 10.31 26.09
C GLU A 68 8.22 9.78 25.93
N ASN A 69 7.25 10.44 26.58
CA ASN A 69 5.86 10.06 26.42
C ASN A 69 5.43 10.35 24.97
N PRO A 70 4.88 9.36 24.24
CA PRO A 70 4.53 9.55 22.83
C PRO A 70 3.43 10.61 22.61
N LEU A 71 2.75 11.05 23.67
CA LEU A 71 1.72 12.09 23.65
C LEU A 71 2.27 13.51 23.91
N ASP A 72 3.58 13.71 24.08
CA ASP A 72 4.15 15.03 24.34
C ASP A 72 4.38 15.82 23.04
N PHE A 73 4.95 15.16 22.02
CA PHE A 73 5.25 15.75 20.71
C PHE A 73 4.69 14.85 19.61
N TYR A 74 3.56 15.25 19.04
CA TYR A 74 2.88 14.44 18.04
C TYR A 74 2.07 15.27 17.03
N CYS A 75 1.74 14.60 15.93
CA CYS A 75 0.93 15.14 14.85
C CYS A 75 -0.24 14.18 14.60
N ILE A 76 -1.40 14.72 14.27
CA ILE A 76 -2.56 13.95 13.83
C ILE A 76 -2.85 14.31 12.38
N TYR A 77 -2.86 13.31 11.50
CA TYR A 77 -3.20 13.48 10.08
C TYR A 77 -4.50 12.76 9.71
N SER A 78 -5.13 13.15 8.61
CA SER A 78 -6.30 12.47 8.05
C SER A 78 -5.90 11.19 7.31
N LYS A 79 -6.59 10.08 7.55
CA LYS A 79 -6.44 8.83 6.75
C LYS A 79 -7.08 8.94 5.36
N ILE A 80 -7.86 9.98 5.09
CA ILE A 80 -8.63 10.13 3.85
C ILE A 80 -7.78 10.79 2.76
N ASP A 81 -7.05 11.82 3.12
CA ASP A 81 -6.35 12.73 2.20
C ASP A 81 -5.01 13.25 2.76
N ALA A 82 -4.52 12.64 3.86
CA ALA A 82 -3.21 12.87 4.46
C ALA A 82 -2.96 14.24 5.09
N HIS A 83 -3.87 15.22 5.02
CA HIS A 83 -3.60 16.55 5.56
C HIS A 83 -3.45 16.53 7.09
N LEU A 84 -2.65 17.47 7.61
CA LEU A 84 -2.49 17.69 9.04
C LEU A 84 -3.80 18.21 9.66
N VAL A 85 -4.34 17.45 10.61
CA VAL A 85 -5.55 17.77 11.37
C VAL A 85 -5.18 18.54 12.63
N PHE A 86 -4.19 18.06 13.40
CA PHE A 86 -3.70 18.72 14.60
C PHE A 86 -2.18 18.69 14.71
N ASP A 87 -1.60 19.85 15.05
CA ASP A 87 -0.19 20.02 15.38
C ASP A 87 -0.03 20.12 16.91
N HIS A 88 0.45 19.05 17.53
CA HIS A 88 0.88 19.04 18.93
C HIS A 88 2.41 18.91 19.02
N ASN A 89 3.12 19.40 18.00
CA ASN A 89 4.57 19.41 17.91
C ASN A 89 5.10 20.83 17.64
N VAL A 90 4.44 21.85 18.20
CA VAL A 90 4.91 23.24 18.21
C VAL A 90 5.18 23.81 16.80
N GLY A 91 4.39 23.41 15.81
CA GLY A 91 4.56 23.89 14.42
C GLY A 91 5.57 23.07 13.60
N LEU A 92 6.08 21.96 14.14
CA LEU A 92 7.09 21.12 13.50
C LEU A 92 6.48 19.95 12.71
N CYS A 93 5.16 19.78 12.74
CA CYS A 93 4.50 18.78 11.90
C CYS A 93 4.67 19.10 10.41
N GLU A 94 4.89 18.09 9.59
CA GLU A 94 4.74 18.21 8.14
C GLU A 94 3.28 18.54 7.79
N ASP A 95 3.06 19.12 6.62
CA ASP A 95 1.70 19.52 6.23
C ASP A 95 0.85 18.29 5.80
N TYR A 96 1.52 17.20 5.42
CA TYR A 96 0.89 15.96 4.94
C TYR A 96 1.60 14.70 5.43
N ALA A 97 0.81 13.65 5.69
CA ALA A 97 1.30 12.29 5.86
C ALA A 97 1.86 11.68 4.57
N THR A 98 2.70 10.66 4.70
CA THR A 98 3.39 10.04 3.56
C THR A 98 2.54 8.93 2.94
N CYS A 99 2.36 8.97 1.62
CA CYS A 99 1.67 7.95 0.84
C CYS A 99 2.65 6.80 0.52
N THR A 100 2.32 5.57 0.94
CA THR A 100 3.11 4.36 0.65
C THR A 100 2.28 3.36 -0.15
N PHE A 101 2.85 2.80 -1.20
CA PHE A 101 2.17 1.81 -2.04
C PHE A 101 2.60 0.40 -1.62
N PRO A 102 1.71 -0.41 -1.02
CA PRO A 102 2.02 -1.81 -0.76
C PRO A 102 2.22 -2.53 -2.10
N GLY A 103 3.46 -2.95 -2.36
CA GLY A 103 3.80 -3.71 -3.57
C GLY A 103 4.12 -2.88 -4.80
N ALA A 104 4.53 -1.61 -4.67
CA ALA A 104 5.17 -0.93 -5.79
C ALA A 104 6.34 -1.81 -6.30
N PRO A 105 6.33 -2.28 -7.57
CA PRO A 105 7.56 -2.75 -8.15
C PRO A 105 8.55 -1.61 -8.01
N LYS A 106 9.77 -1.94 -7.59
CA LYS A 106 10.88 -0.98 -7.65
C LYS A 106 10.81 -0.36 -9.05
N SER A 107 10.67 0.96 -9.08
CA SER A 107 10.77 1.82 -10.26
C SER A 107 9.84 1.52 -11.47
N LEU A 108 9.13 2.55 -11.94
CA LEU A 108 8.60 2.59 -13.32
C LEU A 108 9.71 2.37 -14.38
N SER A 109 10.98 2.54 -14.00
CA SER A 109 12.17 2.20 -14.80
C SER A 109 12.35 0.71 -15.05
N ASP A 110 11.89 -0.14 -14.12
CA ASP A 110 12.06 -1.59 -14.23
C ASP A 110 11.05 -2.21 -15.21
N VAL A 111 9.86 -1.61 -15.35
CA VAL A 111 8.86 -2.00 -16.37
C VAL A 111 9.36 -1.68 -17.79
N ALA A 112 10.16 -0.64 -17.98
CA ALA A 112 10.71 -0.28 -19.29
C ALA A 112 11.87 -1.19 -19.76
N SER A 113 12.51 -1.94 -18.86
CA SER A 113 13.59 -2.89 -19.23
C SER A 113 13.07 -4.25 -19.70
N ASP A 114 11.82 -4.60 -19.39
CA ASP A 114 11.23 -5.89 -19.78
C ASP A 114 10.78 -5.92 -21.26
N ILE A 115 10.65 -4.75 -21.89
CA ILE A 115 10.37 -4.61 -23.33
C ILE A 115 11.68 -4.40 -24.13
N ARG A 116 12.65 -5.31 -24.01
CA ARG A 116 13.70 -5.46 -25.03
C ARG A 116 13.70 -6.89 -25.57
N PRO A 117 13.24 -7.11 -26.82
CA PRO A 117 13.21 -8.44 -27.40
C PRO A 117 14.62 -9.03 -27.55
N SER A 118 14.67 -10.32 -27.26
CA SER A 118 15.75 -11.27 -27.43
C SER A 118 16.40 -11.20 -28.82
N VAL A 119 17.47 -10.41 -29.00
CA VAL A 119 18.30 -10.45 -30.22
C VAL A 119 19.79 -10.20 -29.96
N MET A 120 20.42 -10.92 -29.02
CA MET A 120 21.88 -10.86 -28.90
C MET A 120 22.53 -12.10 -28.26
N LYS A 121 21.95 -13.31 -28.45
CA LYS A 121 22.52 -14.56 -27.92
C LYS A 121 23.02 -15.57 -28.98
N THR A 122 23.24 -15.13 -30.22
CA THR A 122 23.71 -16.02 -31.32
C THR A 122 25.20 -15.85 -31.68
N ARG A 123 26.03 -15.16 -30.88
CA ARG A 123 27.45 -14.93 -31.26
C ARG A 123 28.54 -15.50 -30.36
N MET A 124 28.22 -16.23 -29.28
CA MET A 124 29.25 -16.72 -28.35
C MET A 124 29.23 -18.24 -28.09
N ALA A 125 29.03 -19.04 -29.14
CA ALA A 125 29.11 -20.51 -29.05
C ALA A 125 30.09 -21.15 -30.05
N LEU A 126 31.13 -20.43 -30.50
CA LEU A 126 32.15 -21.00 -31.39
C LEU A 126 33.58 -20.54 -31.04
N ALA A 127 34.04 -20.83 -29.83
CA ALA A 127 35.46 -20.76 -29.50
C ALA A 127 35.79 -21.71 -28.33
N LYS A 128 35.58 -23.02 -28.54
CA LYS A 128 36.07 -24.06 -27.65
C LYS A 128 37.10 -24.87 -28.43
N GLY A 129 38.38 -24.57 -28.21
CA GLY A 129 39.44 -25.23 -28.96
C GLY A 129 40.84 -24.95 -28.43
N LYS A 130 41.37 -25.96 -27.74
CA LYS A 130 42.78 -26.39 -27.78
C LYS A 130 43.72 -25.90 -26.67
N LYS A 131 43.91 -26.83 -25.72
CA LYS A 131 44.98 -26.96 -24.72
C LYS A 131 46.38 -26.91 -25.38
N ARG A 132 47.40 -26.35 -24.71
CA ARG A 132 48.75 -26.95 -24.56
C ARG A 132 49.61 -26.22 -23.50
N ALA A 133 50.54 -26.98 -22.94
CA ALA A 133 51.25 -26.88 -21.67
C ALA A 133 52.30 -25.76 -21.54
N PRO A 134 52.80 -25.47 -20.32
CA PRO A 134 53.87 -24.50 -20.06
C PRO A 134 55.27 -25.06 -20.40
N THR A 135 56.02 -24.33 -21.21
CA THR A 135 57.47 -24.53 -21.40
C THR A 135 58.23 -23.62 -20.44
N LYS A 136 59.13 -24.22 -19.67
CA LYS A 136 60.04 -23.63 -18.69
C LYS A 136 61.35 -23.17 -19.37
N THR A 137 62.17 -22.43 -18.62
CA THR A 137 63.61 -22.10 -18.80
C THR A 137 63.88 -20.81 -19.61
N ILE A 138 64.75 -19.88 -19.20
CA ILE A 138 65.86 -19.87 -18.24
C ILE A 138 65.79 -18.62 -17.36
#